data_AF-A0A382GFS8-F1
#
_entry.id   AF-A0A382GFS8-F1
#
_cell.length_a   1.000
_cell.length_b   1.000
_cell.length_c   1.000
_cell.angle_alpha   90.00
_cell.angle_beta   90.00
_cell.angle_gamma   90.00
#
_symmetry.space_group_name_H-M   'P 1'
#
loop_
_entity.id
_entity.type
_entity.pdbx_description
1 polymer ?
#
loop_
_entity_poly.entity_id
_entity_poly.type
_entity_poly.pdbx_seq_one_letter_code
_entity_poly.pdbx_strand_id
1 'polypeptide(L)' 'MQLRVLWEEIMKRFHKVEIVGDVERLPNNFIRGIKDVPVRLHPI' A
#
# COMPACT_ATOMS: atom_id res chain seq x y z
N MET A 1 9.00 -2.10 13.67
CA MET A 1 9.30 -3.53 13.40
C MET A 1 8.34 -4.13 12.37
N GLN A 2 7.02 -3.99 12.52
CA GLN A 2 6.05 -4.56 11.58
C GLN A 2 6.20 -4.06 10.14
N LEU A 3 6.31 -2.74 9.92
CA LEU A 3 6.51 -2.17 8.58
C LEU A 3 7.80 -2.64 7.92
N ARG A 4 8.85 -2.90 8.71
CA ARG A 4 10.13 -3.39 8.18
C ARG A 4 9.96 -4.79 7.58
N VAL A 5 9.36 -5.72 8.32
CA VAL A 5 9.11 -7.09 7.85
C VAL A 5 8.18 -7.09 6.63
N LEU A 6 7.15 -6.24 6.63
CA LEU A 6 6.27 -6.08 5.46
C LEU A 6 7.06 -5.68 4.21
N TRP A 7 7.91 -4.65 4.30
CA TRP A 7 8.73 -4.20 3.17
C TRP A 7 9.79 -5.22 2.74
N GLU A 8 10.42 -5.91 3.69
CA GLU A 8 11.36 -7.01 3.40
C GLU A 8 10.71 -8.11 2.56
N GLU A 9 9.47 -8.50 2.85
CA GLU A 9 8.75 -9.52 2.09
C GLU A 9 8.21 -9.00 0.76
N ILE A 10 7.77 -7.75 0.68
CA ILE A 10 7.34 -7.12 -0.58
C ILE A 10 8.50 -7.10 -1.59
N MET A 11 9.69 -6.65 -1.16
CA MET A 11 10.87 -6.56 -2.03
C MET A 11 11.37 -7.91 -2.55
N LYS A 12 11.09 -9.01 -1.84
CA LYS A 12 11.44 -10.37 -2.29
C LYS A 12 10.49 -10.91 -3.36
N ARG A 13 9.25 -10.41 -3.42
CA ARG A 13 8.16 -11.02 -4.20
C ARG A 13 7.72 -10.16 -5.39
N PHE A 14 7.88 -8.84 -5.28
CA PHE A 14 7.38 -7.88 -6.26
C PHE A 14 8.44 -6.81 -6.56
N HIS A 15 8.68 -6.52 -7.84
CA HIS A 15 9.55 -5.43 -8.24
C HIS A 15 8.82 -4.08 -8.30
N LYS A 16 7.49 -4.09 -8.41
CA LYS A 16 6.65 -2.88 -8.46
C LYS A 16 5.28 -3.11 -7.81
N VAL A 17 4.87 -2.16 -6.96
CA VAL A 17 3.50 -2.01 -6.48
C VAL A 17 2.94 -0.75 -7.15
N GLU A 18 2.03 -0.93 -8.10
CA GLU A 18 1.47 0.14 -8.90
C GLU A 18 0.10 0.55 -8.38
N ILE A 19 -0.13 1.85 -8.19
CA ILE A 19 -1.45 2.39 -7.85
C ILE A 19 -2.22 2.60 -9.15
N VAL A 20 -3.38 1.95 -9.28
CA VAL A 20 -4.13 1.87 -10.55
C VAL A 20 -5.44 2.66 -10.55
N GLY A 21 -5.73 3.40 -9.48
CA GLY A 21 -6.93 4.20 -9.35
C GLY A 21 -6.86 5.19 -8.20
N ASP A 22 -7.98 5.87 -7.95
CA ASP A 22 -8.06 6.91 -6.93
C ASP A 22 -7.99 6.34 -5.52
N VAL A 23 -7.24 7.02 -4.66
CA VAL A 23 -7.08 6.66 -3.25
C VAL A 23 -8.22 7.24 -2.43
N GLU A 24 -9.02 6.39 -1.79
CA GLU A 24 -10.10 6.83 -0.91
C GLU A 24 -9.55 7.16 0.49
N ARG A 25 -9.76 8.38 0.95
CA ARG A 25 -9.36 8.82 2.31
C ARG A 25 -10.51 8.68 3.29
N LEU A 26 -10.18 8.47 4.57
CA LEU A 26 -11.19 8.53 5.62
C LEU A 26 -11.66 9.98 5.83
N PRO A 27 -12.99 10.24 5.86
CA PRO A 27 -13.52 11.55 6.20
C PRO A 27 -13.48 11.74 7.73
N ASN A 28 -12.28 11.86 8.28
CA ASN A 28 -12.06 12.02 9.72
C ASN A 28 -11.08 13.19 9.97
N ASN A 29 -11.44 14.05 10.92
CA ASN A 29 -10.67 15.26 11.24
C ASN A 29 -9.46 15.01 12.16
N PHE A 30 -9.39 13.84 12.81
CA PHE A 30 -8.32 13.44 13.73
C PHE A 30 -7.40 12.38 13.11
N ILE A 31 -7.97 11.32 12.52
CA ILE A 31 -7.23 10.21 11.95
C ILE A 31 -6.98 10.45 10.46
N ARG A 32 -5.71 10.58 10.08
CA ARG A 32 -5.28 10.62 8.68
C ARG A 32 -5.12 9.20 8.12
N GLY A 33 -6.24 8.50 7.98
CA GLY A 33 -6.25 7.14 7.43
C GLY A 33 -6.64 7.09 5.95
N ILE A 34 -6.20 6.03 5.29
CA ILE A 34 -6.58 5.68 3.93
C ILE A 34 -7.58 4.53 4.03
N LYS A 35 -8.74 4.68 3.38
CA LYS A 35 -9.82 3.69 3.35
C LYS A 35 -9.57 2.63 2.28
N ASP A 36 -9.18 3.06 1.09
CA ASP A 36 -8.90 2.15 -0.02
C ASP A 36 -7.74 2.67 -0.90
N VAL A 37 -6.92 1.74 -1.39
CA VAL A 37 -5.83 1.99 -2.35
C VAL A 37 -5.87 0.88 -3.39
N PRO A 38 -6.42 1.12 -4.58
CA PRO A 38 -6.42 0.12 -5.64
C PRO A 38 -4.99 -0.07 -6.16
N VAL A 39 -4.45 -1.28 -6.00
CA VAL A 39 -3.08 -1.62 -6.41
C VAL A 39 -3.01 -2.82 -7.35
N ARG A 40 -2.02 -2.81 -8.24
CA ARG A 40 -1.58 -3.96 -9.04
C ARG A 40 -0.16 -4.32 -8.66
N LEU A 41 0.06 -5.60 -8.40
CA LEU A 41 1.38 -6.14 -8.04
C LEU A 41 2.06 -6.71 -9.27
N HIS A 42 3.32 -6.35 -9.47
CA HIS A 42 4.15 -6.88 -10.54
C HIS A 42 5.19 -7.84 -9.94
N PRO A 43 5.08 -9.17 -10.17
CA PRO A 43 5.98 -10.16 -9.60
C PRO A 43 7.39 -10.04 -10.20
N ILE A 44 8.39 -10.52 -9.48
CA ILE A 44 9.77 -10.68 -9.97
C ILE A 44 9.86 -11.91 -10.87
#